data_AF-A0A0B2W5Y4-F1
#
_entry.id   AF-A0A0B2W5Y4-F1
#
_cell.length_a   1.000
_cell.length_b   1.000
_cell.length_c   1.000
_cell.angle_alpha   90.00
_cell.angle_beta   90.00
_cell.angle_gamma   90.00
#
_symmetry.space_group_name_H-M   'P 1'
#
loop_
_entity.id
_entity.type
_entity.pdbx_description
1 polymer ?
#
loop_
_entity_poly.entity_id
_entity_poly.type
_entity_poly.pdbx_seq_one_letter_code
_entity_poly.pdbx_strand_id
1 'polypeptide(L)'
;MEECKRTITVWMKNRRSHVEPLRSILWRVKNVSRIGETARGFPDGDGQLVELEWSNALRRFPPCILEICSAHAPLSSLVNAFRLLPAETLNSFFSHLKVLSLSNTDVLFDDVTFLVSAIPMLSAFSYSDSNLEEHDFDTLIKTLVPLQLRGMDMCDGNVDVVLNNLNLEMVRFCASPGIMAQDFVKSMAVAVTVKFVIAQELKFAADNDAELFLSVLCERFPRMDALFWDWNMVDPEIRFDERAKAVAETLVNLYRSLNLRMLAVVAYTPSSATYSAAETLIQYFIAQQLQSCTLKRLATKGLKSRDPNFVLILAGSDTDMMRRIDEVVCGAQNPTPDLRHLLYVLDARCATHETNATFEFLGFDEKLCALD
;
A
#
# COMPACT_ATOMS: atom_id res chain seq x y z
N MET A 1 8.60 17.59 -36.80
CA MET A 1 7.75 17.04 -35.73
C MET A 1 7.44 18.19 -34.81
N GLU A 2 6.30 18.85 -35.00
CA GLU A 2 5.82 19.80 -34.00
C GLU A 2 5.47 18.99 -32.74
N GLU A 3 6.24 19.18 -31.67
CA GLU A 3 5.80 18.83 -30.32
C GLU A 3 4.48 19.56 -30.10
N CYS A 4 3.36 18.87 -30.33
CA CYS A 4 2.03 19.45 -30.18
C CYS A 4 1.97 20.13 -28.82
N LYS A 5 1.58 21.41 -28.83
CA LYS A 5 1.16 22.20 -27.66
C LYS A 5 -0.09 21.57 -27.04
N ARG A 6 0.03 20.35 -26.57
CA ARG A 6 -1.04 19.58 -25.95
C ARG A 6 -1.18 20.09 -24.53
N THR A 7 -2.39 20.42 -24.13
CA THR A 7 -2.71 20.74 -22.74
C THR A 7 -3.30 19.50 -22.09
N ILE A 8 -3.02 19.36 -20.81
CA ILE A 8 -3.70 18.43 -19.92
C ILE A 8 -4.54 19.21 -18.94
N THR A 9 -5.72 18.69 -18.64
CA THR A 9 -6.50 19.15 -17.51
C THR A 9 -6.15 18.28 -16.30
N VAL A 10 -5.72 18.93 -15.22
CA VAL A 10 -5.47 18.27 -13.94
C VAL A 10 -6.28 18.93 -12.84
N TRP A 11 -6.77 18.14 -11.89
CA TRP A 11 -7.16 18.68 -10.59
C TRP A 11 -5.93 18.75 -9.69
N MET A 12 -5.66 19.93 -9.11
CA MET A 12 -4.56 20.15 -8.20
C MET A 12 -5.10 20.43 -6.80
N LYS A 13 -4.68 19.61 -5.82
CA LYS A 13 -5.00 19.84 -4.42
C LYS A 13 -4.34 21.12 -3.91
N ASN A 14 -5.07 21.90 -3.10
CA ASN A 14 -4.52 23.07 -2.45
C ASN A 14 -3.36 22.69 -1.54
N ARG A 15 -2.22 23.35 -1.75
CA ARG A 15 -1.00 23.10 -0.98
C ARG A 15 -1.11 23.75 0.38
N ARG A 16 -0.70 23.02 1.43
CA ARG A 16 -0.61 23.57 2.79
C ARG A 16 0.47 24.64 2.91
N SER A 17 1.52 24.54 2.08
CA SER A 17 2.64 25.47 2.05
C SER A 17 3.05 25.74 0.60
N HIS A 18 3.04 27.01 0.19
CA HIS A 18 3.42 27.41 -1.16
C HIS A 18 4.93 27.60 -1.33
N VAL A 19 5.68 27.71 -0.22
CA VAL A 19 7.13 27.95 -0.21
C VAL A 19 7.96 26.66 -0.19
N GLU A 20 7.35 25.55 0.21
CA GLU A 20 8.05 24.26 0.22
C GLU A 20 8.37 23.78 -1.20
N PRO A 21 9.56 23.19 -1.45
CA PRO A 21 9.85 22.57 -2.73
C PRO A 21 8.96 21.34 -2.98
N LEU A 22 8.51 21.14 -4.23
CA LEU A 22 7.77 19.94 -4.63
C LEU A 22 8.72 18.74 -4.66
N ARG A 23 8.68 17.90 -3.61
CA ARG A 23 9.59 16.74 -3.45
C ARG A 23 8.86 15.41 -3.41
N SER A 24 7.63 15.39 -2.91
CA SER A 24 6.79 14.19 -2.84
C SER A 24 5.48 14.49 -3.57
N ILE A 25 5.53 14.32 -4.89
CA ILE A 25 4.40 14.55 -5.78
C ILE A 25 3.64 13.23 -5.98
N LEU A 26 2.35 13.24 -5.68
CA LEU A 26 1.42 12.19 -6.05
C LEU A 26 0.72 12.56 -7.36
N TRP A 27 0.91 11.73 -8.38
CA TRP A 27 0.04 11.71 -9.55
C TRP A 27 -1.00 10.62 -9.39
N ARG A 28 -2.26 10.97 -9.66
CA ARG A 28 -3.37 10.05 -9.64
C ARG A 28 -4.07 10.04 -11.00
N VAL A 29 -4.37 8.87 -11.51
CA VAL A 29 -5.16 8.67 -12.73
C VAL A 29 -6.43 7.95 -12.33
N LYS A 30 -7.57 8.63 -12.42
CA LYS A 30 -8.86 8.07 -12.01
C LYS A 30 -10.02 8.67 -12.78
N ASN A 31 -11.19 8.05 -12.62
CA ASN A 31 -12.44 8.53 -13.20
C ASN A 31 -12.76 9.97 -12.74
N VAL A 32 -13.17 10.81 -13.70
CA VAL A 32 -13.57 12.22 -13.50
C VAL A 32 -14.71 12.37 -12.47
N SER A 33 -15.57 11.37 -12.31
CA SER A 33 -16.67 11.38 -11.34
C SER A 33 -16.21 11.36 -9.88
N ARG A 34 -14.93 11.03 -9.62
CA ARG A 34 -14.37 10.88 -8.28
C ARG A 34 -13.27 11.91 -7.97
N ILE A 35 -13.19 13.00 -8.73
CA ILE A 35 -12.16 14.04 -8.53
C ILE A 35 -12.16 14.54 -7.08
N GLY A 36 -10.96 14.77 -6.54
CA GLY A 36 -10.78 15.27 -5.18
C GLY A 36 -11.03 14.23 -4.10
N GLU A 37 -11.28 12.96 -4.44
CA GLU A 37 -11.34 11.84 -3.49
C GLU A 37 -10.03 11.04 -3.43
N THR A 38 -9.74 10.43 -2.28
CA THR A 38 -8.72 9.38 -2.16
C THR A 38 -9.15 8.12 -2.93
N ALA A 39 -8.24 7.17 -3.18
CA ALA A 39 -8.59 5.87 -3.79
C ALA A 39 -9.74 5.14 -3.06
N ARG A 40 -9.86 5.35 -1.74
CA ARG A 40 -10.92 4.80 -0.87
C ARG A 40 -12.23 5.60 -0.89
N GLY A 41 -12.32 6.70 -1.63
CA GLY A 41 -13.54 7.51 -1.76
C GLY A 41 -13.77 8.56 -0.67
N PHE A 42 -12.81 8.76 0.23
CA PHE A 42 -12.88 9.89 1.17
C PHE A 42 -12.46 11.18 0.49
N PRO A 43 -13.09 12.33 0.80
CA PRO A 43 -12.61 13.64 0.34
C PRO A 43 -11.13 13.86 0.70
N ASP A 44 -10.34 14.23 -0.29
CA ASP A 44 -8.90 14.50 -0.21
C ASP A 44 -8.60 16.00 -0.08
N GLY A 45 -9.57 16.78 0.42
CA GLY A 45 -9.47 18.23 0.66
C GLY A 45 -9.78 19.10 -0.57
N ASP A 46 -9.66 20.42 -0.39
CA ASP A 46 -9.96 21.39 -1.44
C ASP A 46 -8.89 21.40 -2.54
N GLY A 47 -9.31 21.76 -3.75
CA GLY A 47 -8.42 21.91 -4.91
C GLY A 47 -9.13 22.58 -6.06
N GLN A 48 -8.45 22.68 -7.20
CA GLN A 48 -8.94 23.38 -8.38
C GLN A 48 -8.49 22.70 -9.66
N LEU A 49 -9.27 22.88 -10.73
CA LEU A 49 -8.88 22.48 -12.07
C LEU A 49 -7.85 23.46 -12.63
N VAL A 50 -6.81 22.91 -13.24
CA VAL A 50 -5.70 23.65 -13.83
C VAL A 50 -5.37 23.02 -15.17
N GLU A 51 -5.29 23.85 -16.21
CA GLU A 51 -4.73 23.46 -17.50
C GLU A 51 -3.21 23.62 -17.45
N LEU A 52 -2.48 22.59 -17.86
CA LEU A 52 -1.02 22.60 -17.95
C LEU A 52 -0.58 22.21 -19.35
N GLU A 53 0.43 22.90 -19.88
CA GLU A 53 1.14 22.40 -21.07
C GLU A 53 1.80 21.05 -20.73
N TRP A 54 1.62 20.06 -21.59
CA TRP A 54 2.08 18.69 -21.36
C TRP A 54 3.60 18.61 -21.11
N SER A 55 4.38 19.30 -21.94
CA SER A 55 5.84 19.38 -21.79
C SER A 55 6.27 20.00 -20.47
N ASN A 56 5.53 21.01 -19.98
CA ASN A 56 5.79 21.61 -18.68
C ASN A 56 5.41 20.67 -17.54
N ALA A 57 4.31 19.91 -17.65
CA ALA A 57 3.92 18.94 -16.65
C ALA A 57 4.99 17.85 -16.48
N LEU A 58 5.46 17.28 -17.59
CA LEU A 58 6.52 16.27 -17.61
C LEU A 58 7.83 16.77 -16.97
N ARG A 59 8.23 18.01 -17.27
CA ARG A 59 9.51 18.55 -16.77
C ARG A 59 9.44 19.02 -15.32
N ARG A 60 8.32 19.62 -14.90
CA ARG A 60 8.24 20.32 -13.61
C ARG A 60 7.63 19.49 -12.49
N PHE A 61 6.85 18.47 -12.83
CA PHE A 61 6.08 17.71 -11.85
C PHE A 61 6.31 16.20 -11.97
N PRO A 62 7.55 15.68 -11.97
CA PRO A 62 7.79 14.25 -11.98
C PRO A 62 7.21 13.58 -10.72
N PRO A 63 6.47 12.46 -10.84
CA PRO A 63 5.85 11.78 -9.71
C PRO A 63 6.89 11.10 -8.80
N CYS A 64 6.64 11.17 -7.49
CA CYS A 64 7.21 10.25 -6.51
C CYS A 64 6.29 9.03 -6.32
N ILE A 65 4.98 9.24 -6.51
CA ILE A 65 3.93 8.22 -6.39
C ILE A 65 3.02 8.34 -7.62
N LEU A 66 2.70 7.22 -8.24
CA LEU A 66 1.70 7.10 -9.29
C LEU A 66 0.59 6.15 -8.80
N GLU A 67 -0.62 6.66 -8.67
CA GLU A 67 -1.80 5.90 -8.25
C GLU A 67 -2.81 5.85 -9.39
N ILE A 68 -3.13 4.67 -9.88
CA ILE A 68 -4.18 4.45 -10.87
C ILE A 68 -5.32 3.75 -10.14
N CYS A 69 -6.47 4.40 -10.08
CA CYS A 69 -7.57 3.90 -9.28
C CYS A 69 -8.95 4.21 -9.87
N SER A 70 -9.94 3.40 -9.53
CA SER A 70 -11.32 3.44 -10.04
C SER A 70 -11.44 3.02 -11.50
N ALA A 71 -12.52 2.31 -11.82
CA ALA A 71 -12.85 1.92 -13.19
C ALA A 71 -13.05 3.14 -14.11
N HIS A 72 -12.74 2.95 -15.39
CA HIS A 72 -12.77 3.95 -16.45
C HIS A 72 -11.83 5.13 -16.19
N ALA A 73 -10.70 4.88 -15.53
CA ALA A 73 -9.62 5.85 -15.45
C ALA A 73 -9.04 6.11 -16.86
N PRO A 74 -8.66 7.36 -17.21
CA PRO A 74 -8.17 7.69 -18.55
C PRO A 74 -6.70 7.25 -18.77
N LEU A 75 -6.33 6.07 -18.30
CA LEU A 75 -4.97 5.55 -18.35
C LEU A 75 -4.50 5.33 -19.79
N SER A 76 -5.31 4.68 -20.63
CA SER A 76 -4.92 4.37 -22.01
C SER A 76 -4.61 5.63 -22.81
N SER A 77 -5.36 6.72 -22.60
CA SER A 77 -5.07 8.02 -23.20
C SER A 77 -3.72 8.59 -22.75
N LEU A 78 -3.40 8.46 -21.46
CA LEU A 78 -2.11 8.88 -20.90
C LEU A 78 -0.96 8.03 -21.43
N VAL A 79 -1.11 6.71 -21.45
CA VAL A 79 -0.11 5.76 -21.95
C VAL A 79 0.13 5.95 -23.44
N ASN A 80 -0.91 6.16 -24.25
CA ASN A 80 -0.74 6.48 -25.66
C ASN A 80 0.05 7.78 -25.87
N ALA A 81 -0.15 8.79 -25.02
CA ALA A 81 0.67 10.00 -25.06
C ALA A 81 2.12 9.72 -24.65
N PHE A 82 2.35 8.87 -23.65
CA PHE A 82 3.71 8.45 -23.26
C PHE A 82 4.42 7.69 -24.37
N ARG A 83 3.75 6.79 -25.10
CA ARG A 83 4.32 6.04 -26.24
C ARG A 83 4.86 6.94 -27.36
N LEU A 84 4.39 8.17 -27.46
CA LEU A 84 4.86 9.16 -28.44
C LEU A 84 6.08 9.96 -27.98
N LEU A 85 6.49 9.82 -26.72
CA LEU A 85 7.62 10.56 -26.16
C LEU A 85 8.95 9.83 -26.38
N PRO A 86 10.07 10.56 -26.48
CA PRO A 86 11.40 9.96 -26.39
C PRO A 86 11.60 9.22 -25.07
N ALA A 87 12.30 8.09 -25.11
CA ALA A 87 12.60 7.29 -23.91
C ALA A 87 13.32 8.12 -22.82
N GLU A 88 14.20 9.04 -23.20
CA GLU A 88 14.89 9.94 -22.27
C GLU A 88 13.92 10.83 -21.47
N THR A 89 12.86 11.32 -22.12
CA THR A 89 11.82 12.14 -21.47
C THR A 89 11.02 11.31 -20.48
N LEU A 90 10.63 10.09 -20.86
CA LEU A 90 9.91 9.17 -19.95
C LEU A 90 10.78 8.77 -18.76
N ASN A 91 12.04 8.41 -19.01
CA ASN A 91 12.99 8.07 -17.95
C ASN A 91 13.20 9.24 -16.99
N SER A 92 13.31 10.47 -17.51
CA SER A 92 13.40 11.67 -16.67
C SER A 92 12.13 11.87 -15.84
N PHE A 93 10.94 11.64 -16.42
CA PHE A 93 9.67 11.81 -15.72
C PHE A 93 9.50 10.80 -14.58
N PHE A 94 9.87 9.53 -14.80
CA PHE A 94 9.77 8.47 -13.79
C PHE A 94 11.02 8.29 -12.92
N SER A 95 12.06 9.13 -13.10
CA SER A 95 13.34 9.02 -12.39
C SER A 95 13.25 9.02 -10.86
N HIS A 96 12.18 9.58 -10.30
CA HIS A 96 11.94 9.68 -8.86
C HIS A 96 10.75 8.85 -8.38
N LEU A 97 10.12 8.07 -9.27
CA LEU A 97 8.99 7.24 -8.92
C LEU A 97 9.43 6.16 -7.93
N LYS A 98 8.75 6.10 -6.77
CA LYS A 98 9.01 5.11 -5.73
C LYS A 98 7.88 4.10 -5.61
N VAL A 99 6.65 4.54 -5.87
CA VAL A 99 5.46 3.71 -5.68
C VAL A 99 4.56 3.80 -6.90
N LEU A 100 4.19 2.65 -7.43
CA LEU A 100 3.12 2.48 -8.41
C LEU A 100 2.02 1.67 -7.75
N SER A 101 0.80 2.19 -7.75
CA SER A 101 -0.37 1.57 -7.15
C SER A 101 -1.49 1.46 -8.17
N LEU A 102 -2.02 0.26 -8.35
CA LEU A 102 -3.18 -0.06 -9.19
C LEU A 102 -4.29 -0.60 -8.28
N SER A 103 -5.45 0.06 -8.21
CA SER A 103 -6.53 -0.39 -7.30
C SER A 103 -7.92 -0.16 -7.86
N ASN A 104 -8.74 -1.23 -7.94
CA ASN A 104 -10.12 -1.17 -8.45
C ASN A 104 -10.17 -0.55 -9.86
N THR A 105 -9.48 -1.17 -10.81
CA THR A 105 -9.27 -0.60 -12.15
C THR A 105 -9.60 -1.62 -13.24
N ASP A 106 -10.04 -1.12 -14.39
CA ASP A 106 -10.28 -1.88 -15.63
C ASP A 106 -9.17 -1.62 -16.67
N VAL A 107 -7.94 -1.36 -16.20
CA VAL A 107 -6.80 -1.02 -17.07
C VAL A 107 -6.37 -2.21 -17.92
N LEU A 108 -5.92 -1.91 -19.14
CA LEU A 108 -5.40 -2.94 -20.04
C LEU A 108 -4.02 -3.40 -19.58
N PHE A 109 -3.77 -4.71 -19.67
CA PHE A 109 -2.49 -5.30 -19.29
C PHE A 109 -1.30 -4.71 -20.07
N ASP A 110 -1.48 -4.45 -21.38
CA ASP A 110 -0.48 -3.81 -22.24
C ASP A 110 -0.10 -2.38 -21.80
N ASP A 111 -1.04 -1.67 -21.16
CA ASP A 111 -0.77 -0.32 -20.65
C ASP A 111 0.02 -0.39 -19.34
N VAL A 112 -0.27 -1.37 -18.47
CA VAL A 112 0.48 -1.61 -17.24
C VAL A 112 1.90 -2.06 -17.55
N THR A 113 2.08 -3.05 -18.43
CA THR A 113 3.40 -3.56 -18.82
C THR A 113 4.25 -2.49 -19.49
N PHE A 114 3.65 -1.65 -20.35
CA PHE A 114 4.33 -0.48 -20.91
C PHE A 114 4.82 0.46 -19.80
N LEU A 115 3.95 0.84 -18.86
CA LEU A 115 4.35 1.73 -17.76
C LEU A 115 5.49 1.15 -16.94
N VAL A 116 5.38 -0.12 -16.53
CA VAL A 116 6.42 -0.81 -15.76
C VAL A 116 7.75 -0.83 -16.52
N SER A 117 7.72 -1.08 -17.82
CA SER A 117 8.94 -1.08 -18.66
C SER A 117 9.60 0.29 -18.84
N ALA A 118 8.83 1.38 -18.70
CA ALA A 118 9.31 2.75 -18.80
C ALA A 118 9.85 3.31 -17.47
N ILE A 119 9.62 2.59 -16.36
CA ILE A 119 10.08 3.01 -15.03
C ILE A 119 11.51 2.51 -14.84
N PRO A 120 12.50 3.38 -14.54
CA PRO A 120 13.88 2.95 -14.38
C PRO A 120 14.14 2.21 -13.05
N MET A 121 13.39 2.56 -12.01
CA MET A 121 13.52 1.96 -10.67
C MET A 121 12.19 2.14 -9.92
N LEU A 122 11.81 1.15 -9.13
CA LEU A 122 10.59 1.20 -8.34
C LEU A 122 10.83 0.58 -6.96
N SER A 123 10.40 1.25 -5.88
CA SER A 123 10.58 0.74 -4.52
C SER A 123 9.44 -0.17 -4.09
N ALA A 124 8.20 0.16 -4.47
CA ALA A 124 7.05 -0.68 -4.21
C ALA A 124 6.04 -0.68 -5.34
N PHE A 125 5.41 -1.84 -5.52
CA PHE A 125 4.34 -2.06 -6.46
C PHE A 125 3.12 -2.60 -5.73
N SER A 126 1.98 -1.93 -5.89
CA SER A 126 0.69 -2.35 -5.36
C SER A 126 -0.25 -2.62 -6.51
N TYR A 127 -1.01 -3.70 -6.37
CA TYR A 127 -1.99 -4.14 -7.35
C TYR A 127 -3.17 -4.75 -6.61
N SER A 128 -4.39 -4.27 -6.83
CA SER A 128 -5.62 -4.85 -6.32
C SER A 128 -6.76 -4.68 -7.32
N ASP A 129 -7.68 -5.66 -7.35
CA ASP A 129 -8.96 -5.59 -8.08
C ASP A 129 -8.80 -5.15 -9.54
N SER A 130 -7.90 -5.81 -10.27
CA SER A 130 -7.48 -5.33 -11.58
C SER A 130 -7.64 -6.36 -12.72
N ASN A 131 -8.45 -7.41 -12.47
CA ASN A 131 -8.90 -8.39 -13.48
C ASN A 131 -7.79 -9.09 -14.29
N LEU A 132 -6.52 -9.05 -13.86
CA LEU A 132 -5.44 -9.77 -14.55
C LEU A 132 -5.63 -11.28 -14.43
N GLU A 133 -5.40 -11.98 -15.54
CA GLU A 133 -5.40 -13.43 -15.56
C GLU A 133 -4.03 -13.99 -15.10
N GLU A 134 -3.96 -15.30 -14.82
CA GLU A 134 -2.73 -15.96 -14.35
C GLU A 134 -1.55 -15.78 -15.32
N HIS A 135 -1.80 -15.84 -16.63
CA HIS A 135 -0.78 -15.69 -17.66
C HIS A 135 -0.23 -14.25 -17.77
N ASP A 136 -1.08 -13.26 -17.49
CA ASP A 136 -0.69 -11.85 -17.38
C ASP A 136 0.21 -11.64 -16.16
N PHE A 137 -0.12 -12.31 -15.05
CA PHE A 137 0.62 -12.20 -13.80
C PHE A 137 2.09 -12.67 -13.94
N ASP A 138 2.33 -13.82 -14.57
CA ASP A 138 3.70 -14.30 -14.83
C ASP A 138 4.52 -13.29 -15.65
N THR A 139 3.88 -12.66 -16.64
CA THR A 139 4.50 -11.65 -17.49
C THR A 139 4.76 -10.36 -16.70
N LEU A 140 3.84 -9.96 -15.82
CA LEU A 140 4.02 -8.84 -14.91
C LEU A 140 5.22 -9.06 -13.98
N ILE A 141 5.31 -10.22 -13.34
CA ILE A 141 6.42 -10.51 -12.42
C ILE A 141 7.76 -10.46 -13.16
N LYS A 142 7.86 -10.99 -14.39
CA LYS A 142 9.07 -10.88 -15.21
C LYS A 142 9.44 -9.43 -15.53
N THR A 143 8.46 -8.56 -15.76
CA THR A 143 8.73 -7.12 -16.01
C THR A 143 9.11 -6.36 -14.74
N LEU A 144 8.72 -6.83 -13.56
CA LEU A 144 9.09 -6.24 -12.27
C LEU A 144 10.49 -6.66 -11.77
N VAL A 145 10.99 -7.85 -12.14
CA VAL A 145 12.31 -8.37 -11.71
C VAL A 145 13.46 -7.35 -11.88
N PRO A 146 13.62 -6.66 -13.03
CA PRO A 146 14.70 -5.70 -13.21
C PRO A 146 14.64 -4.48 -12.29
N LEU A 147 13.45 -4.14 -11.76
CA LEU A 147 13.22 -2.94 -10.95
C LEU A 147 13.71 -3.04 -9.51
N GLN A 148 14.06 -4.25 -9.05
CA GLN A 148 14.55 -4.53 -7.69
C GLN A 148 13.61 -3.97 -6.60
N LEU A 149 12.33 -4.34 -6.69
CA LEU A 149 11.31 -3.93 -5.72
C LEU A 149 11.73 -4.28 -4.29
N ARG A 150 11.44 -3.37 -3.36
CA ARG A 150 11.59 -3.60 -1.92
C ARG A 150 10.29 -4.08 -1.29
N GLY A 151 9.13 -3.63 -1.78
CA GLY A 151 7.82 -3.96 -1.24
C GLY A 151 6.79 -4.32 -2.30
N MET A 152 5.90 -5.27 -1.99
CA MET A 152 4.78 -5.61 -2.87
C MET A 152 3.53 -6.00 -2.06
N ASP A 153 2.36 -5.63 -2.59
CA ASP A 153 1.08 -6.14 -2.09
C ASP A 153 0.81 -7.53 -2.71
N MET A 154 0.33 -8.46 -1.88
CA MET A 154 -0.10 -9.81 -2.23
C MET A 154 -1.63 -9.85 -2.16
N CYS A 155 -2.27 -9.50 -3.27
CA CYS A 155 -3.73 -9.38 -3.37
C CYS A 155 -4.38 -10.52 -4.16
N ASP A 156 -3.67 -11.04 -5.15
CA ASP A 156 -4.09 -12.16 -6.00
C ASP A 156 -2.84 -12.75 -6.67
N GLY A 157 -3.01 -13.87 -7.38
CA GLY A 157 -1.96 -14.53 -8.13
C GLY A 157 -1.17 -15.56 -7.33
N ASN A 158 -0.16 -16.14 -7.97
CA ASN A 158 0.58 -17.26 -7.41
C ASN A 158 1.68 -16.76 -6.45
N VAL A 159 1.49 -17.01 -5.16
CA VAL A 159 2.45 -16.66 -4.08
C VAL A 159 3.86 -17.16 -4.39
N ASP A 160 4.00 -18.40 -4.88
CA ASP A 160 5.30 -18.98 -5.20
C ASP A 160 5.98 -18.22 -6.35
N VAL A 161 5.23 -17.77 -7.34
CA VAL A 161 5.79 -16.98 -8.45
C VAL A 161 6.36 -15.66 -7.92
N VAL A 162 5.64 -14.95 -7.04
CA VAL A 162 6.13 -13.69 -6.49
C VAL A 162 7.34 -13.91 -5.59
N LEU A 163 7.22 -14.81 -4.61
CA LEU A 163 8.23 -15.00 -3.58
C LEU A 163 9.53 -15.65 -4.10
N ASN A 164 9.47 -16.45 -5.18
CA ASN A 164 10.66 -17.07 -5.76
C ASN A 164 11.37 -16.18 -6.79
N ASN A 165 10.69 -15.20 -7.39
CA ASN A 165 11.28 -14.35 -8.44
C ASN A 165 11.67 -12.96 -7.95
N LEU A 166 11.02 -12.43 -6.91
CA LEU A 166 11.28 -11.09 -6.40
C LEU A 166 12.01 -11.12 -5.05
N ASN A 167 13.11 -10.37 -4.95
CA ASN A 167 13.88 -10.20 -3.72
C ASN A 167 13.29 -9.11 -2.82
N LEU A 168 12.08 -9.34 -2.31
CA LEU A 168 11.35 -8.35 -1.51
C LEU A 168 11.92 -8.24 -0.08
N GLU A 169 11.91 -7.03 0.48
CA GLU A 169 12.14 -6.76 1.92
C GLU A 169 10.84 -6.71 2.71
N MET A 170 9.73 -6.37 2.06
CA MET A 170 8.44 -6.15 2.67
C MET A 170 7.33 -6.77 1.83
N VAL A 171 6.37 -7.41 2.50
CA VAL A 171 5.22 -8.04 1.84
C VAL A 171 3.97 -7.69 2.61
N ARG A 172 2.93 -7.27 1.89
CA ARG A 172 1.64 -6.91 2.49
C ARG A 172 0.52 -7.76 1.91
N PHE A 173 -0.15 -8.54 2.75
CA PHE A 173 -1.34 -9.29 2.41
C PHE A 173 -2.56 -8.40 2.63
N CYS A 174 -3.29 -8.09 1.56
CA CYS A 174 -4.42 -7.18 1.58
C CYS A 174 -5.41 -7.42 0.42
N ALA A 175 -6.46 -6.61 0.38
CA ALA A 175 -7.48 -6.49 -0.67
C ALA A 175 -8.52 -7.63 -0.70
N SER A 176 -9.58 -7.39 -1.48
CA SER A 176 -10.71 -8.29 -1.63
C SER A 176 -10.84 -8.73 -3.11
N PRO A 177 -10.46 -9.97 -3.45
CA PRO A 177 -10.62 -11.09 -2.54
C PRO A 177 -9.40 -11.45 -1.69
N GLY A 178 -8.17 -11.01 -2.02
CA GLY A 178 -6.96 -11.35 -1.25
C GLY A 178 -6.43 -12.76 -1.56
N ILE A 179 -5.36 -13.17 -0.87
CA ILE A 179 -4.79 -14.53 -0.98
C ILE A 179 -5.50 -15.48 0.00
N MET A 180 -5.78 -16.72 -0.42
CA MET A 180 -6.30 -17.75 0.50
C MET A 180 -5.19 -18.28 1.41
N ALA A 181 -5.50 -18.49 2.69
CA ALA A 181 -4.54 -19.09 3.63
C ALA A 181 -4.03 -20.47 3.15
N GLN A 182 -4.90 -21.27 2.51
CA GLN A 182 -4.53 -22.58 1.99
C GLN A 182 -3.47 -22.53 0.89
N ASP A 183 -3.50 -21.51 0.03
CA ASP A 183 -2.50 -21.35 -1.03
C ASP A 183 -1.14 -21.02 -0.44
N PHE A 184 -1.14 -20.23 0.64
CA PHE A 184 0.06 -19.92 1.41
C PHE A 184 0.63 -21.11 2.21
N VAL A 185 -0.25 -21.97 2.73
CA VAL A 185 0.16 -23.22 3.39
C VAL A 185 0.78 -24.20 2.37
N LYS A 186 0.19 -24.32 1.17
CA LYS A 186 0.67 -25.19 0.08
C LYS A 186 1.91 -24.66 -0.63
N SER A 187 2.10 -23.35 -0.65
CA SER A 187 3.29 -22.67 -1.22
C SER A 187 4.56 -23.33 -0.70
N MET A 188 5.57 -23.54 -1.54
CA MET A 188 6.86 -24.06 -1.11
C MET A 188 7.94 -22.98 -1.04
N ALA A 189 7.60 -21.74 -1.41
CA ALA A 189 8.51 -20.61 -1.37
C ALA A 189 8.99 -20.32 0.06
N VAL A 190 10.26 -19.93 0.15
CA VAL A 190 10.89 -19.44 1.37
C VAL A 190 11.60 -18.14 1.05
N ALA A 191 11.00 -17.02 1.47
CA ALA A 191 11.49 -15.69 1.15
C ALA A 191 12.37 -15.15 2.28
N VAL A 192 13.67 -15.48 2.23
CA VAL A 192 14.64 -15.13 3.28
C VAL A 192 15.00 -13.64 3.33
N THR A 193 14.64 -12.86 2.30
CA THR A 193 14.92 -11.42 2.24
C THR A 193 13.83 -10.60 2.92
N VAL A 194 12.64 -11.17 3.11
CA VAL A 194 11.49 -10.49 3.70
C VAL A 194 11.73 -10.31 5.20
N LYS A 195 11.69 -9.06 5.62
CA LYS A 195 11.90 -8.61 7.00
C LYS A 195 10.61 -8.10 7.60
N PHE A 196 9.79 -7.41 6.81
CA PHE A 196 8.56 -6.82 7.29
C PHE A 196 7.33 -7.45 6.61
N VAL A 197 6.56 -8.21 7.39
CA VAL A 197 5.28 -8.77 6.93
C VAL A 197 4.13 -7.94 7.48
N ILE A 198 3.18 -7.61 6.61
CA ILE A 198 1.96 -6.91 6.94
C ILE A 198 0.79 -7.79 6.55
N ALA A 199 0.04 -8.27 7.52
CA ALA A 199 -1.13 -9.12 7.30
C ALA A 199 -2.37 -8.32 7.69
N GLN A 200 -3.12 -7.85 6.68
CA GLN A 200 -4.30 -7.00 6.87
C GLN A 200 -5.58 -7.67 6.40
N GLU A 201 -5.52 -8.49 5.36
CA GLU A 201 -6.69 -9.17 4.80
C GLU A 201 -6.28 -10.48 4.14
N LEU A 202 -7.20 -11.44 4.14
CA LEU A 202 -7.09 -12.73 3.47
C LEU A 202 -8.40 -13.04 2.74
N LYS A 203 -8.32 -13.94 1.75
CA LYS A 203 -9.50 -14.57 1.16
C LYS A 203 -9.99 -15.71 2.04
N PHE A 204 -10.91 -15.40 2.96
CA PHE A 204 -11.45 -16.38 3.88
C PHE A 204 -12.29 -17.44 3.14
N ALA A 205 -11.86 -18.70 3.27
CA ALA A 205 -12.57 -19.91 2.91
C ALA A 205 -13.08 -20.67 4.15
N ALA A 206 -12.40 -20.51 5.30
CA ALA A 206 -12.76 -21.11 6.57
C ALA A 206 -12.52 -20.16 7.75
N ASP A 207 -13.23 -20.39 8.86
CA ASP A 207 -13.13 -19.55 10.05
C ASP A 207 -11.71 -19.51 10.64
N ASN A 208 -10.92 -20.57 10.48
CA ASN A 208 -9.57 -20.72 11.05
C ASN A 208 -8.42 -20.33 10.08
N ASP A 209 -8.72 -19.62 8.99
CA ASP A 209 -7.70 -19.28 7.99
C ASP A 209 -6.61 -18.35 8.54
N ALA A 210 -6.95 -17.47 9.48
CA ALA A 210 -5.95 -16.60 10.13
C ALA A 210 -4.92 -17.41 10.92
N GLU A 211 -5.37 -18.44 11.65
CA GLU A 211 -4.51 -19.37 12.39
C GLU A 211 -3.63 -20.19 11.45
N LEU A 212 -4.21 -20.71 10.36
CA LEU A 212 -3.47 -21.45 9.34
C LEU A 212 -2.37 -20.58 8.73
N PHE A 213 -2.71 -19.37 8.32
CA PHE A 213 -1.75 -18.41 7.78
C PHE A 213 -0.64 -18.07 8.79
N LEU A 214 -1.01 -17.78 10.03
CA LEU A 214 -0.07 -17.45 11.11
C LEU A 214 0.91 -18.61 11.39
N SER A 215 0.44 -19.86 11.32
CA SER A 215 1.23 -21.04 11.66
C SER A 215 2.43 -21.27 10.75
N VAL A 216 2.39 -20.80 9.50
CA VAL A 216 3.45 -21.01 8.50
C VAL A 216 4.35 -19.80 8.30
N LEU A 217 4.08 -18.65 8.93
CA LEU A 217 4.87 -17.43 8.73
C LEU A 217 6.36 -17.61 9.04
N CYS A 218 6.69 -18.34 10.11
CA CYS A 218 8.09 -18.60 10.49
C CYS A 218 8.84 -19.43 9.45
N GLU A 219 8.14 -20.34 8.76
CA GLU A 219 8.73 -21.22 7.74
C GLU A 219 8.92 -20.46 6.42
N ARG A 220 7.94 -19.64 6.04
CA ARG A 220 7.95 -18.86 4.79
C ARG A 220 8.85 -17.63 4.86
N PHE A 221 8.95 -17.01 6.04
CA PHE A 221 9.72 -15.79 6.29
C PHE A 221 10.67 -15.97 7.49
N PRO A 222 11.69 -16.83 7.39
CA PRO A 222 12.56 -17.19 8.52
C PRO A 222 13.46 -16.05 9.01
N ARG A 223 13.48 -14.89 8.32
CA ARG A 223 14.22 -13.69 8.70
C ARG A 223 13.32 -12.47 8.93
N MET A 224 12.01 -12.69 9.08
CA MET A 224 11.09 -11.63 9.46
C MET A 224 11.53 -11.03 10.80
N ASP A 225 11.67 -9.70 10.84
CA ASP A 225 12.02 -8.93 12.04
C ASP A 225 10.89 -8.02 12.51
N ALA A 226 9.85 -7.86 11.69
CA ALA A 226 8.71 -7.00 11.94
C ALA A 226 7.42 -7.63 11.44
N LEU A 227 6.38 -7.60 12.27
CA LEU A 227 5.04 -8.06 11.91
C LEU A 227 4.00 -6.98 12.22
N PHE A 228 3.18 -6.65 11.23
CA PHE A 228 1.95 -5.89 11.40
C PHE A 228 0.77 -6.82 11.18
N TRP A 229 -0.09 -6.96 12.19
CA TRP A 229 -1.21 -7.90 12.21
C TRP A 229 -2.53 -7.17 12.40
N ASP A 230 -3.45 -7.28 11.45
CA ASP A 230 -4.82 -6.84 11.60
C ASP A 230 -5.66 -7.92 12.27
N TRP A 231 -6.13 -7.63 13.48
CA TRP A 231 -6.94 -8.56 14.26
C TRP A 231 -8.29 -8.84 13.62
N ASN A 232 -8.76 -7.98 12.71
CA ASN A 232 -10.01 -8.22 12.00
C ASN A 232 -9.97 -9.50 11.14
N MET A 233 -8.76 -10.02 10.83
CA MET A 233 -8.61 -11.32 10.18
C MET A 233 -9.00 -12.50 11.09
N VAL A 234 -8.92 -12.32 12.41
CA VAL A 234 -9.22 -13.36 13.41
C VAL A 234 -10.70 -13.27 13.80
N ASP A 235 -11.07 -12.07 14.25
CA ASP A 235 -12.41 -11.74 14.71
C ASP A 235 -12.63 -10.23 14.55
N PRO A 236 -13.56 -9.78 13.69
CA PRO A 236 -13.85 -8.36 13.50
C PRO A 236 -14.45 -7.69 14.75
N GLU A 237 -14.95 -8.45 15.72
CA GLU A 237 -15.48 -7.93 16.98
C GLU A 237 -14.55 -8.09 18.19
N ILE A 238 -13.29 -8.51 17.97
CA ILE A 238 -12.29 -8.83 19.01
C ILE A 238 -12.89 -9.27 20.35
N ARG A 239 -13.11 -10.59 20.49
CA ARG A 239 -13.52 -11.21 21.75
C ARG A 239 -12.33 -11.96 22.31
N PHE A 240 -11.83 -11.59 23.50
CA PHE A 240 -10.67 -12.28 24.11
C PHE A 240 -11.10 -13.61 24.78
N ASP A 241 -11.51 -14.57 23.94
CA ASP A 241 -11.88 -15.93 24.32
C ASP A 241 -10.71 -16.92 24.13
N GLU A 242 -10.96 -18.22 24.25
CA GLU A 242 -9.92 -19.25 24.09
C GLU A 242 -9.30 -19.26 22.69
N ARG A 243 -10.06 -18.92 21.64
CA ARG A 243 -9.55 -18.84 20.27
C ARG A 243 -8.61 -17.65 20.12
N ALA A 244 -9.05 -16.47 20.57
CA ALA A 244 -8.22 -15.26 20.57
C ALA A 244 -6.94 -15.45 21.40
N LYS A 245 -7.02 -16.14 22.54
CA LYS A 245 -5.86 -16.48 23.36
C LYS A 245 -4.88 -17.41 22.65
N ALA A 246 -5.36 -18.42 21.92
CA ALA A 246 -4.49 -19.30 21.13
C ALA A 246 -3.76 -18.55 19.99
N VAL A 247 -4.44 -17.61 19.34
CA VAL A 247 -3.81 -16.71 18.35
C VAL A 247 -2.77 -15.82 19.01
N ALA A 248 -3.11 -15.21 20.16
CA ALA A 248 -2.19 -14.37 20.90
C ALA A 248 -0.94 -15.14 21.36
N GLU A 249 -1.10 -16.39 21.81
CA GLU A 249 0.01 -17.28 22.16
C GLU A 249 0.90 -17.57 20.95
N THR A 250 0.31 -17.81 19.78
CA THR A 250 1.05 -18.04 18.54
C THR A 250 1.85 -16.81 18.12
N LEU A 251 1.26 -15.60 18.23
CA LEU A 251 1.98 -14.33 18.00
C LEU A 251 3.14 -14.13 18.97
N VAL A 252 2.97 -14.46 20.25
CA VAL A 252 4.04 -14.41 21.26
C VAL A 252 5.16 -15.40 20.93
N ASN A 253 4.81 -16.61 20.51
CA ASN A 253 5.79 -17.62 20.11
C ASN A 253 6.59 -17.16 18.89
N LEU A 254 5.92 -16.60 17.88
CA LEU A 254 6.55 -16.03 16.68
C LEU A 254 7.46 -14.84 17.02
N TYR A 255 7.01 -13.95 17.91
CA TYR A 255 7.80 -12.83 18.41
C TYR A 255 9.13 -13.31 19.02
N ARG A 256 9.07 -14.37 19.84
CA ARG A 256 10.25 -14.93 20.50
C ARG A 256 11.13 -15.76 19.56
N SER A 257 10.55 -16.61 18.73
CA SER A 257 11.30 -17.53 17.86
C SER A 257 12.13 -16.79 16.80
N LEU A 258 11.57 -15.72 16.25
CA LEU A 258 12.23 -14.88 15.25
C LEU A 258 12.94 -13.67 15.85
N ASN A 259 12.83 -13.46 17.16
CA ASN A 259 13.32 -12.27 17.85
C ASN A 259 12.86 -10.98 17.16
N LEU A 260 11.54 -10.86 16.98
CA LEU A 260 10.94 -9.73 16.29
C LEU A 260 11.31 -8.42 17.00
N ARG A 261 11.79 -7.47 16.21
CA ARG A 261 12.13 -6.11 16.65
C ARG A 261 10.87 -5.27 16.82
N MET A 262 9.78 -5.63 16.15
CA MET A 262 8.48 -4.97 16.22
C MET A 262 7.33 -5.94 15.94
N LEU A 263 6.33 -5.92 16.81
CA LEU A 263 5.00 -6.50 16.62
C LEU A 263 3.96 -5.38 16.77
N ALA A 264 3.17 -5.16 15.74
CA ALA A 264 2.04 -4.26 15.74
C ALA A 264 0.75 -5.06 15.56
N VAL A 265 -0.24 -4.81 16.41
CA VAL A 265 -1.59 -5.35 16.26
C VAL A 265 -2.57 -4.20 16.15
N VAL A 266 -3.31 -4.13 15.04
CA VAL A 266 -4.41 -3.18 14.87
C VAL A 266 -5.73 -3.93 15.03
N ALA A 267 -6.72 -3.36 15.71
CA ALA A 267 -8.02 -3.99 15.90
C ALA A 267 -9.15 -2.96 15.85
N TYR A 268 -10.27 -3.33 15.23
CA TYR A 268 -11.50 -2.55 15.29
C TYR A 268 -12.15 -2.70 16.66
N THR A 269 -12.36 -1.58 17.35
CA THR A 269 -12.93 -1.53 18.71
C THR A 269 -13.99 -0.44 18.81
N PRO A 270 -15.18 -0.64 18.19
CA PRO A 270 -16.23 0.39 18.16
C PRO A 270 -16.98 0.56 19.49
N SER A 271 -16.79 -0.33 20.45
CA SER A 271 -17.57 -0.39 21.69
C SER A 271 -16.68 -0.54 22.93
N SER A 272 -17.24 -0.31 24.11
CA SER A 272 -16.54 -0.56 25.37
C SER A 272 -16.14 -2.03 25.55
N ALA A 273 -16.98 -2.97 25.12
CA ALA A 273 -16.71 -4.40 25.23
C ALA A 273 -15.49 -4.83 24.38
N THR A 274 -15.47 -4.43 23.11
CA THR A 274 -14.34 -4.70 22.19
C THR A 274 -13.05 -4.02 22.65
N TYR A 275 -13.16 -2.81 23.21
CA TYR A 275 -12.02 -2.12 23.81
C TYR A 275 -11.47 -2.85 25.06
N SER A 276 -12.33 -3.32 25.97
CA SER A 276 -11.90 -4.11 27.13
C SER A 276 -11.27 -5.46 26.74
N ALA A 277 -11.71 -6.06 25.64
CA ALA A 277 -11.05 -7.24 25.09
C ALA A 277 -9.63 -6.92 24.57
N ALA A 278 -9.45 -5.80 23.88
CA ALA A 278 -8.12 -5.33 23.48
C ALA A 278 -7.22 -4.98 24.67
N GLU A 279 -7.76 -4.41 25.75
CA GLU A 279 -7.03 -4.20 27.00
C GLU A 279 -6.55 -5.54 27.59
N THR A 280 -7.40 -6.57 27.54
CA THR A 280 -7.03 -7.92 28.00
C THR A 280 -5.93 -8.52 27.11
N LEU A 281 -5.98 -8.32 25.79
CA LEU A 281 -4.95 -8.77 24.85
C LEU A 281 -3.58 -8.13 25.15
N ILE A 282 -3.51 -6.82 25.37
CA ILE A 282 -2.23 -6.20 25.75
C ILE A 282 -1.74 -6.65 27.13
N GLN A 283 -2.63 -6.82 28.11
CA GLN A 283 -2.23 -7.35 29.43
C GLN A 283 -1.65 -8.77 29.30
N TYR A 284 -2.19 -9.59 28.39
CA TYR A 284 -1.61 -10.90 28.08
C TYR A 284 -0.19 -10.77 27.50
N PHE A 285 0.04 -9.88 26.54
CA PHE A 285 1.39 -9.63 26.00
C PHE A 285 2.38 -9.13 27.06
N ILE A 286 1.95 -8.24 27.96
CA ILE A 286 2.75 -7.76 29.09
C ILE A 286 3.09 -8.92 30.05
N ALA A 287 2.11 -9.76 30.39
CA ALA A 287 2.33 -10.94 31.23
C ALA A 287 3.30 -11.94 30.59
N GLN A 288 3.29 -12.02 29.24
CA GLN A 288 4.26 -12.76 28.44
C GLN A 288 5.60 -12.03 28.24
N GLN A 289 5.83 -10.90 28.92
CA GLN A 289 7.10 -10.16 28.91
C GLN A 289 7.55 -9.72 27.51
N LEU A 290 6.61 -9.40 26.62
CA LEU A 290 6.95 -8.70 25.37
C LEU A 290 7.53 -7.32 25.71
N GLN A 291 8.53 -6.88 24.93
CA GLN A 291 9.24 -5.64 25.23
C GLN A 291 8.41 -4.42 24.87
N SER A 292 8.50 -3.36 25.68
CA SER A 292 7.95 -2.03 25.39
C SER A 292 6.48 -2.01 24.92
N CYS A 293 5.63 -2.87 25.51
CA CYS A 293 4.23 -2.95 25.12
C CYS A 293 3.47 -1.63 25.36
N THR A 294 2.80 -1.12 24.33
CA THR A 294 1.95 0.07 24.40
C THR A 294 0.63 -0.15 23.68
N LEU A 295 -0.44 0.50 24.16
CA LEU A 295 -1.76 0.54 23.51
C LEU A 295 -2.12 1.99 23.23
N LYS A 296 -2.58 2.26 22.01
CA LYS A 296 -3.05 3.56 21.57
C LYS A 296 -4.43 3.44 20.93
N ARG A 297 -5.25 4.45 21.14
CA ARG A 297 -6.60 4.54 20.55
C ARG A 297 -6.56 5.53 19.40
N LEU A 298 -7.23 5.21 18.31
CA LEU A 298 -7.41 6.13 17.19
C LEU A 298 -8.87 6.15 16.71
N ALA A 299 -9.28 7.31 16.20
CA ALA A 299 -10.51 7.47 15.43
C ALA A 299 -10.13 7.53 13.95
N THR A 300 -10.84 6.79 13.09
CA THR A 300 -10.63 6.86 11.64
C THR A 300 -11.04 8.21 11.06
N LYS A 301 -10.47 8.58 9.91
CA LYS A 301 -10.86 9.80 9.18
C LYS A 301 -12.38 9.88 9.02
N GLY A 302 -12.92 11.07 9.29
CA GLY A 302 -14.36 11.35 9.27
C GLY A 302 -15.05 11.19 10.64
N LEU A 303 -14.41 10.54 11.61
CA LEU A 303 -14.88 10.50 12.99
C LEU A 303 -14.22 11.58 13.84
N LYS A 304 -14.88 11.97 14.94
CA LYS A 304 -14.31 12.91 15.91
C LYS A 304 -13.26 12.18 16.75
N SER A 305 -12.18 12.85 17.11
CA SER A 305 -11.09 12.27 17.93
C SER A 305 -11.54 11.69 19.27
N ARG A 306 -12.68 12.16 19.80
CA ARG A 306 -13.30 11.67 21.04
C ARG A 306 -14.05 10.33 20.90
N ASP A 307 -14.23 9.86 19.67
CA ASP A 307 -14.98 8.63 19.34
C ASP A 307 -14.03 7.60 18.70
N PRO A 308 -12.99 7.11 19.42
CA PRO A 308 -12.04 6.15 18.87
C PRO A 308 -12.72 4.82 18.60
N ASN A 309 -12.49 4.30 17.40
CA ASN A 309 -13.08 3.06 16.90
C ASN A 309 -12.02 2.01 16.56
N PHE A 310 -10.73 2.31 16.75
CA PHE A 310 -9.64 1.36 16.60
C PHE A 310 -8.64 1.49 17.73
N VAL A 311 -7.88 0.42 17.94
CA VAL A 311 -6.67 0.40 18.76
C VAL A 311 -5.47 -0.06 17.95
N LEU A 312 -4.30 0.42 18.35
CA LEU A 312 -3.00 -0.06 17.93
C LEU A 312 -2.23 -0.51 19.18
N ILE A 313 -1.84 -1.79 19.21
CA ILE A 313 -0.93 -2.35 20.20
C ILE A 313 0.45 -2.47 19.53
N LEU A 314 1.49 -1.99 20.20
CA LEU A 314 2.88 -2.11 19.76
C LEU A 314 3.70 -2.84 20.82
N ALA A 315 4.61 -3.71 20.39
CA ALA A 315 5.63 -4.33 21.23
C ALA A 315 6.92 -4.48 20.43
N GLY A 316 8.08 -4.35 21.08
CA GLY A 316 9.37 -4.49 20.39
C GLY A 316 10.52 -3.74 21.02
N SER A 317 11.70 -3.97 20.45
CA SER A 317 12.94 -3.27 20.81
C SER A 317 13.22 -2.06 19.92
N ASP A 318 12.68 -2.00 18.69
CA ASP A 318 12.94 -0.92 17.74
C ASP A 318 11.97 0.25 17.97
N THR A 319 12.36 1.16 18.86
CA THR A 319 11.57 2.34 19.22
C THR A 319 11.31 3.28 18.04
N ASP A 320 12.24 3.35 17.08
CA ASP A 320 12.09 4.21 15.90
C ASP A 320 11.07 3.65 14.92
N MET A 321 11.14 2.35 14.64
CA MET A 321 10.15 1.68 13.79
C MET A 321 8.74 1.73 14.41
N MET A 322 8.64 1.47 15.73
CA MET A 322 7.37 1.58 16.47
C MET A 322 6.80 3.00 16.42
N ARG A 323 7.64 4.04 16.57
CA ARG A 323 7.21 5.44 16.42
C ARG A 323 6.70 5.72 15.00
N ARG A 324 7.37 5.23 13.96
CA ARG A 324 6.90 5.41 12.57
C ARG A 324 5.58 4.69 12.30
N ILE A 325 5.35 3.50 12.87
CA ILE A 325 4.04 2.83 12.80
C ILE A 325 2.97 3.68 13.46
N ASP A 326 3.22 4.18 14.67
CA ASP A 326 2.30 5.07 15.37
C ASP A 326 1.97 6.32 14.55
N GLU A 327 2.96 6.94 13.91
CA GLU A 327 2.75 8.10 13.03
C GLU A 327 1.82 7.78 11.86
N VAL A 328 2.07 6.67 11.14
CA VAL A 328 1.30 6.34 9.94
C VAL A 328 -0.08 5.72 10.26
N VAL A 329 -0.26 5.16 11.45
CA VAL A 329 -1.54 4.57 11.88
C VAL A 329 -2.35 5.57 12.70
N CYS A 330 -1.86 5.94 13.89
CA CYS A 330 -2.57 6.81 14.82
C CYS A 330 -2.51 8.27 14.39
N GLY A 331 -1.32 8.77 14.04
CA GLY A 331 -1.12 10.15 13.61
C GLY A 331 -1.90 10.49 12.34
N ALA A 332 -1.88 9.60 11.35
CA ALA A 332 -2.59 9.77 10.09
C ALA A 332 -4.05 9.27 10.10
N GLN A 333 -4.54 8.75 11.24
CA GLN A 333 -5.88 8.16 11.39
C GLN A 333 -6.18 7.09 10.34
N ASN A 334 -5.21 6.21 10.09
CA ASN A 334 -5.21 5.23 9.01
C ASN A 334 -4.93 3.82 9.55
N PRO A 335 -5.95 3.05 9.97
CA PRO A 335 -5.76 1.71 10.53
C PRO A 335 -5.20 0.71 9.51
N THR A 336 -5.40 0.97 8.21
CA THR A 336 -4.92 0.14 7.10
C THR A 336 -3.93 0.93 6.24
N PRO A 337 -2.69 1.17 6.73
CA PRO A 337 -1.65 1.81 5.95
C PRO A 337 -1.31 0.97 4.71
N ASP A 338 -1.18 1.66 3.57
CA ASP A 338 -0.73 1.09 2.30
C ASP A 338 0.81 1.07 2.20
N LEU A 339 1.35 0.50 1.11
CA LEU A 339 2.81 0.40 0.90
C LEU A 339 3.54 1.74 0.98
N ARG A 340 2.94 2.87 0.62
CA ARG A 340 3.63 4.17 0.65
C ARG A 340 3.95 4.60 2.07
N HIS A 341 3.08 4.24 3.02
CA HIS A 341 3.27 4.50 4.44
C HIS A 341 4.25 3.50 5.05
N LEU A 342 4.13 2.22 4.66
CA LEU A 342 4.95 1.14 5.21
C LEU A 342 6.40 1.19 4.70
N LEU A 343 6.64 1.72 3.49
CA LEU A 343 7.99 2.03 3.02
C LEU A 343 8.71 3.06 3.91
N TYR A 344 7.99 4.07 4.43
CA TYR A 344 8.54 5.02 5.39
C TYR A 344 8.88 4.33 6.72
N VAL A 345 8.03 3.40 7.15
CA VAL A 345 8.30 2.60 8.36
C VAL A 345 9.56 1.75 8.18
N LEU A 346 9.73 1.12 7.01
CA LEU A 346 10.91 0.32 6.66
C LEU A 346 12.17 1.19 6.55
N ASP A 347 12.10 2.35 5.91
CA ASP A 347 13.20 3.31 5.78
C ASP A 347 12.68 4.75 5.86
N ALA A 348 13.04 5.46 6.92
CA ALA A 348 12.60 6.85 7.14
C ALA A 348 13.00 7.81 6.01
N ARG A 349 14.00 7.47 5.19
CA ARG A 349 14.41 8.27 4.02
C ARG A 349 13.44 8.14 2.85
N CYS A 350 12.60 7.10 2.85
CA CYS A 350 11.47 6.96 1.96
C CYS A 350 10.33 7.86 2.45
N ALA A 351 10.43 9.16 2.17
CA ALA A 351 9.39 10.17 2.50
C ALA A 351 8.15 10.05 1.58
N THR A 352 7.63 8.84 1.38
CA THR A 352 6.47 8.52 0.53
C THR A 352 5.14 8.54 1.28
N HIS A 353 5.17 8.52 2.62
CA HIS A 353 3.98 8.55 3.47
C HIS A 353 3.25 9.90 3.43
N GLU A 354 3.98 10.99 3.18
CA GLU A 354 3.45 12.33 3.01
C GLU A 354 3.63 12.82 1.57
N THR A 355 2.62 13.53 1.07
CA THR A 355 2.63 14.15 -0.25
C THR A 355 2.44 15.65 -0.08
N ASN A 356 3.32 16.46 -0.67
CA ASN A 356 3.22 17.92 -0.59
C ASN A 356 2.64 18.58 -1.86
N ALA A 357 2.34 17.76 -2.87
CA ALA A 357 1.41 18.08 -3.95
C ALA A 357 0.71 16.80 -4.44
N THR A 358 -0.55 16.97 -4.83
CA THR A 358 -1.36 15.93 -5.47
C THR A 358 -1.95 16.49 -6.76
N PHE A 359 -1.74 15.77 -7.85
CA PHE A 359 -2.29 16.05 -9.16
C PHE A 359 -3.16 14.87 -9.59
N GLU A 360 -4.35 15.13 -10.08
CA GLU A 360 -5.23 14.12 -10.65
C GLU A 360 -5.39 14.40 -12.14
N PHE A 361 -4.90 13.48 -12.97
CA PHE A 361 -4.99 13.59 -14.43
C PHE A 361 -6.40 13.27 -14.89
N LEU A 362 -7.02 14.19 -15.62
CA LEU A 362 -8.42 14.09 -16.07
C LEU A 362 -8.55 13.88 -17.57
N GLY A 363 -7.47 14.08 -18.32
CA GLY A 363 -7.47 13.93 -19.77
C GLY A 363 -6.61 14.99 -20.45
N PHE A 364 -6.52 14.86 -21.77
CA PHE A 364 -5.96 15.89 -22.64
C PHE A 364 -7.09 16.73 -23.20
N ASP A 365 -6.91 18.05 -23.26
CA ASP A 365 -7.87 18.91 -23.96
C ASP A 365 -7.54 18.86 -25.44
N GLU A 366 -8.25 18.02 -26.18
CA GLU A 366 -8.08 17.92 -27.60
C GLU A 366 -8.76 19.10 -28.30
N LYS A 367 -7.99 20.14 -28.62
CA LYS A 367 -8.01 20.57 -30.02
C LYS A 367 -7.16 19.57 -30.77
N LEU A 368 -7.79 18.50 -31.27
CA LEU A 368 -7.23 17.69 -32.34
C LEU A 368 -6.71 18.68 -33.39
N CYS A 369 -5.39 18.77 -33.56
CA CYS A 369 -4.85 19.18 -34.83
C CYS A 369 -5.44 18.19 -35.83
N ALA A 370 -6.52 18.61 -36.48
CA ALA A 370 -7.01 17.96 -37.67
C ALA A 370 -5.79 17.80 -38.57
N LEU A 371 -5.44 16.53 -38.81
CA LEU A 371 -4.58 16.16 -39.92
C LEU A 371 -5.30 16.64 -41.18
N ASP A 372 -4.84 17.75 -41.73
CA ASP A 372 -4.88 18.04 -43.16
C ASP A 372 -3.43 18.10 -43.66
#